data_AF-A0A6G8PWV1-F1
#
_entry.id   AF-A0A6G8PWV1-F1
#
_cell.length_a   1.000
_cell.length_b   1.000
_cell.length_c   1.000
_cell.angle_alpha   90.00
_cell.angle_beta   90.00
_cell.angle_gamma   90.00
#
_symmetry.space_group_name_H-M   'P 1'
#
loop_
_entity.id
_entity.type
_entity.pdbx_description
1 polymer ?
#
loop_
_entity_poly.entity_id
_entity_poly.type
_entity_poly.pdbx_seq_one_letter_code
_entity_poly.pdbx_strand_id
1 'polypeptide(L)'
;MAEQEGLSKDEVRQAQSFESDDPKRAAALRFARDVVESRGHPSDGSFEEVREAGYTDEQIMEVISNVALTQFSNYMNDSIQTEVDIPAVEPTSSR
;
A
#
# COMPACT_ATOMS: atom_id res chain seq x y z
N MET A 1 0.77 14.75 2.66
CA MET A 1 -0.40 14.54 1.79
C MET A 1 -1.56 13.95 2.59
N ALA A 2 -1.44 12.73 3.14
CA ALA A 2 -2.50 12.09 3.94
C ALA A 2 -3.03 12.92 5.14
N GLU A 3 -2.14 13.53 5.94
CA GLU A 3 -2.58 14.42 7.05
C GLU A 3 -3.32 15.67 6.56
N GLN A 4 -3.01 16.14 5.34
CA GLN A 4 -3.69 17.29 4.72
C GLN A 4 -5.08 16.91 4.19
N GLU A 5 -5.37 15.61 4.09
CA GLU A 5 -6.68 15.06 3.70
C GLU A 5 -7.52 14.63 4.92
N GLY A 6 -7.07 14.96 6.14
CA GLY A 6 -7.84 14.75 7.39
C GLY A 6 -7.58 13.42 8.09
N LEU A 7 -6.62 12.62 7.64
CA LEU A 7 -6.21 11.40 8.33
C LEU A 7 -5.39 11.72 9.58
N SER A 8 -5.66 11.01 10.67
CA SER A 8 -4.84 11.11 11.88
C SER A 8 -3.45 10.50 11.67
N LYS A 9 -2.47 10.93 12.48
CA LYS A 9 -1.10 10.39 12.43
C LYS A 9 -1.06 8.88 12.67
N ASP A 10 -1.94 8.37 13.50
CA ASP A 10 -2.00 6.96 13.83
C ASP A 10 -2.59 6.14 12.68
N GLU A 11 -3.64 6.64 12.01
CA GLU A 11 -4.16 6.02 10.78
C GLU A 11 -3.10 5.97 9.67
N VAL A 12 -2.31 7.04 9.51
CA VAL A 12 -1.21 7.06 8.54
C VAL A 12 -0.14 6.01 8.86
N ARG A 13 0.28 5.89 10.13
CA ARG A 13 1.28 4.90 10.55
C ARG A 13 0.79 3.46 10.40
N GLN A 14 -0.47 3.20 10.74
CA GLN A 14 -1.09 1.90 10.55
C GLN A 14 -1.09 1.54 9.06
N ALA A 15 -1.57 2.45 8.20
CA ALA A 15 -1.60 2.21 6.76
C ALA A 15 -0.21 1.99 6.16
N GLN A 16 0.82 2.69 6.65
CA GLN A 16 2.22 2.46 6.26
C GLN A 16 2.74 1.06 6.65
N SER A 17 2.14 0.43 7.66
CA SER A 17 2.42 -0.95 8.09
C SER A 17 1.47 -1.96 7.45
N PHE A 18 0.63 -1.54 6.49
CA PHE A 18 -0.45 -2.32 5.90
C PHE A 18 -1.52 -2.78 6.91
N GLU A 19 -1.79 -1.96 7.93
CA GLU A 19 -2.79 -2.20 8.97
C GLU A 19 -3.90 -1.14 8.95
N SER A 20 -5.09 -1.52 9.42
CA SER A 20 -6.22 -0.61 9.64
C SER A 20 -7.21 -1.21 10.63
N ASP A 21 -7.80 -0.37 11.47
CA ASP A 21 -8.90 -0.75 12.36
C ASP A 21 -10.22 -1.03 11.59
N ASP A 22 -10.35 -0.58 10.34
CA ASP A 22 -11.47 -0.93 9.46
C ASP A 22 -11.18 -2.28 8.78
N PRO A 23 -11.99 -3.34 9.03
CA PRO A 23 -11.72 -4.67 8.49
C PRO A 23 -11.68 -4.71 6.96
N LYS A 24 -12.47 -3.88 6.28
CA LYS A 24 -12.49 -3.80 4.82
C LYS A 24 -11.20 -3.16 4.33
N ARG A 25 -10.78 -2.02 4.90
CA ARG A 25 -9.50 -1.38 4.55
C ARG A 25 -8.31 -2.28 4.86
N ALA A 26 -8.34 -3.00 5.98
CA ALA A 26 -7.30 -3.95 6.35
C ALA A 26 -7.14 -5.06 5.32
N ALA A 27 -8.23 -5.57 4.73
CA ALA A 27 -8.16 -6.57 3.67
C ALA A 27 -7.48 -6.02 2.40
N ALA A 28 -7.83 -4.79 1.97
CA ALA A 28 -7.16 -4.16 0.84
C ALA A 28 -5.68 -3.88 1.10
N LEU A 29 -5.31 -3.48 2.33
CA LEU A 29 -3.90 -3.27 2.70
C LEU A 29 -3.12 -4.59 2.71
N ARG A 30 -3.68 -5.68 3.24
CA ARG A 30 -3.05 -7.01 3.14
C ARG A 30 -2.88 -7.47 1.69
N PHE A 31 -3.90 -7.25 0.85
CA PHE A 31 -3.80 -7.56 -0.57
C PHE A 31 -2.71 -6.72 -1.26
N ALA A 32 -2.66 -5.41 -1.01
CA ALA A 32 -1.61 -4.54 -1.54
C ALA A 32 -0.21 -4.98 -1.09
N ARG A 33 -0.07 -5.40 0.17
CA ARG A 33 1.18 -5.96 0.70
C ARG A 33 1.61 -7.21 -0.06
N ASP A 34 0.70 -8.15 -0.29
CA ASP A 34 1.01 -9.37 -1.03
C ASP A 34 1.39 -9.05 -2.48
N VAL A 35 0.72 -8.11 -3.16
CA VAL A 35 1.11 -7.65 -4.50
C VAL A 35 2.55 -7.11 -4.51
N VAL A 36 2.94 -6.32 -3.50
CA VAL A 36 4.32 -5.80 -3.37
C VAL A 36 5.32 -6.93 -3.12
N GLU A 37 5.08 -7.77 -2.11
CA GLU A 37 6.01 -8.81 -1.67
C GLU A 37 6.18 -9.92 -2.73
N SER A 38 5.09 -10.31 -3.40
CA SER A 38 5.07 -11.29 -4.50
C SER A 38 5.50 -10.72 -5.85
N ARG A 39 5.80 -9.41 -5.93
CA ARG A 39 6.14 -8.69 -7.17
C ARG A 39 5.07 -8.88 -8.26
N GLY A 40 3.81 -8.67 -7.91
CA GLY A 40 2.68 -8.73 -8.82
C GLY A 40 2.09 -10.11 -9.05
N HIS A 41 2.46 -11.10 -8.22
CA HIS A 41 1.92 -12.47 -8.28
C HIS A 41 1.21 -12.84 -6.97
N PRO A 42 0.21 -12.06 -6.52
CA PRO A 42 -0.49 -12.36 -5.28
C PRO A 42 -1.17 -13.72 -5.38
N SER A 43 -1.33 -14.39 -4.23
CA SER A 43 -1.92 -15.72 -4.20
C SER A 43 -3.42 -15.71 -4.54
N ASP A 44 -3.95 -16.83 -5.02
CA ASP A 44 -5.39 -16.99 -5.23
C ASP A 44 -6.19 -16.74 -3.93
N GLY A 45 -5.64 -17.13 -2.78
CA GLY A 45 -6.22 -16.86 -1.46
C GLY A 45 -6.31 -15.36 -1.16
N SER A 46 -5.28 -14.59 -1.51
CA SER A 46 -5.29 -13.13 -1.34
C SER A 46 -6.38 -12.47 -2.19
N PHE A 47 -6.60 -12.96 -3.41
CA PHE A 47 -7.70 -12.50 -4.26
C PHE A 47 -9.08 -12.89 -3.70
N GLU A 48 -9.21 -14.06 -3.11
CA GLU A 48 -10.45 -14.50 -2.47
C GLU A 48 -10.78 -13.64 -1.24
N GLU A 49 -9.81 -13.48 -0.33
CA GLU A 49 -9.97 -12.68 0.90
C GLU A 49 -10.39 -11.23 0.62
N VAL A 50 -9.77 -10.58 -0.38
CA VAL A 50 -10.12 -9.18 -0.71
C VAL A 50 -11.52 -9.08 -1.34
N ARG A 51 -11.96 -10.09 -2.11
CA ARG A 51 -13.33 -10.15 -2.63
C ARG A 51 -14.35 -10.40 -1.53
N GLU A 52 -14.05 -11.29 -0.57
CA GLU A 52 -14.90 -11.55 0.59
C GLU A 52 -15.09 -10.30 1.47
N ALA A 53 -14.08 -9.43 1.54
CA ALA A 53 -14.18 -8.11 2.16
C ALA A 53 -15.07 -7.11 1.38
N GLY A 54 -15.62 -7.53 0.23
CA GLY A 54 -16.58 -6.76 -0.56
C GLY A 54 -15.93 -5.77 -1.53
N TYR A 55 -14.73 -6.05 -2.02
CA TYR A 55 -14.13 -5.33 -3.14
C TYR A 55 -14.53 -5.95 -4.47
N THR A 56 -14.81 -5.12 -5.47
CA THR A 56 -15.06 -5.58 -6.84
C THR A 56 -13.75 -5.80 -7.59
N ASP A 57 -13.79 -6.54 -8.71
CA ASP A 57 -12.60 -6.77 -9.53
C ASP A 57 -12.01 -5.45 -10.06
N GLU A 58 -12.83 -4.43 -10.35
CA GLU A 58 -12.36 -3.10 -10.74
C GLU A 58 -11.59 -2.41 -9.61
N GLN A 59 -12.06 -2.52 -8.37
CA GLN A 59 -11.38 -1.94 -7.21
C GLN A 59 -10.08 -2.69 -6.89
N ILE A 60 -10.07 -4.01 -7.08
CA ILE A 60 -8.84 -4.83 -6.95
C ILE A 60 -7.82 -4.40 -8.01
N MET A 61 -8.26 -4.20 -9.26
CA MET A 61 -7.40 -3.69 -10.32
C MET A 61 -6.87 -2.29 -10.00
N GLU A 62 -7.68 -1.43 -9.38
CA GLU A 62 -7.25 -0.11 -8.92
C GLU A 62 -6.16 -0.20 -7.84
N VAL A 63 -6.27 -1.13 -6.88
CA VAL A 63 -5.20 -1.36 -5.89
C VAL A 63 -3.90 -1.78 -6.57
N ILE A 64 -3.95 -2.76 -7.48
CA ILE A 64 -2.76 -3.21 -8.24
C ILE A 64 -2.15 -2.05 -9.03
N SER A 65 -2.99 -1.23 -9.67
CA SER A 65 -2.56 -0.08 -10.47
C SER A 65 -1.85 0.96 -9.61
N ASN A 66 -2.36 1.25 -8.41
CA ASN A 66 -1.72 2.15 -7.45
C ASN A 66 -0.36 1.60 -7.00
N VAL A 67 -0.29 0.32 -6.63
CA VAL A 67 0.97 -0.33 -6.27
C VAL A 67 2.00 -0.23 -7.40
N ALA A 68 1.59 -0.53 -8.64
CA ALA A 68 2.47 -0.43 -9.81
C ALA A 68 2.98 1.00 -10.05
N LEU A 69 2.10 1.99 -9.94
CA LEU A 69 2.45 3.40 -10.09
C LEU A 69 3.44 3.84 -9.01
N THR A 70 3.18 3.50 -7.75
CA THR A 70 4.10 3.77 -6.63
C THR A 70 5.45 3.11 -6.87
N GLN A 71 5.46 1.84 -7.30
CA GLN A 71 6.70 1.12 -7.54
C GLN A 71 7.52 1.71 -8.70
N PHE A 72 6.85 2.11 -9.78
CA PHE A 72 7.47 2.82 -10.91
C PHE A 72 8.16 4.10 -10.43
N SER A 73 7.45 4.95 -9.68
CA SER A 73 8.03 6.20 -9.15
C SER A 73 9.19 5.94 -8.20
N ASN A 74 9.09 4.94 -7.32
CA ASN A 74 10.16 4.54 -6.41
C ASN A 74 11.42 4.10 -7.18
N TYR A 75 11.27 3.27 -8.21
CA TYR A 75 12.40 2.82 -9.03
C TYR A 75 13.04 3.94 -9.82
N MET A 76 12.25 4.84 -10.39
CA MET A 76 12.79 6.01 -11.09
C MET A 76 13.61 6.88 -10.15
N ASN A 77 13.06 7.22 -8.97
CA ASN A 77 13.75 8.06 -7.99
C ASN A 77 15.03 7.42 -7.45
N ASP A 78 15.00 6.13 -7.13
CA ASP A 78 16.18 5.39 -6.65
C ASP A 78 17.26 5.31 -7.73
N SER A 79 16.87 5.01 -8.98
CA SER A 79 17.80 4.84 -10.11
C SER A 79 18.56 6.13 -10.47
N ILE A 80 17.92 7.29 -10.32
CA ILE A 80 18.54 8.59 -10.63
C ILE A 80 19.05 9.32 -9.38
N GLN A 81 18.98 8.68 -8.20
CA GLN A 81 19.39 9.24 -6.92
C GLN A 81 18.72 10.60 -6.62
N THR A 82 17.41 10.71 -6.85
CA THR A 82 16.64 11.93 -6.57
C THR A 82 16.84 12.37 -5.11
N GLU A 83 17.21 13.64 -4.90
CA GLU A 83 17.32 14.22 -3.56
C GLU A 83 15.94 14.26 -2.88
N VAL A 84 15.87 13.76 -1.66
CA VAL A 84 14.64 13.68 -0.88
C VAL A 84 14.39 15.02 -0.18
N ASP A 85 13.47 15.82 -0.71
CA ASP A 85 13.09 17.15 -0.16
C ASP A 85 11.92 17.07 0.84
N ILE A 86 11.84 15.95 1.57
CA ILE A 86 10.79 15.70 2.59
C ILE A 86 11.45 15.23 3.89
N PRO A 87 10.91 15.62 5.06
CA PRO A 87 11.50 15.26 6.34
C PRO A 87 11.67 13.74 6.45
N ALA A 88 12.84 13.30 6.91
CA ALA A 88 13.11 11.89 7.14
C ALA A 88 12.09 11.33 8.15
N VAL A 89 11.43 10.23 7.76
CA VAL A 89 10.52 9.49 8.63
C VAL A 89 11.30 8.30 9.18
N GLU A 90 11.17 8.02 10.48
CA GLU A 90 11.75 6.79 11.02
C GLU A 90 11.11 5.58 10.34
N PRO A 91 11.91 4.63 9.80
CA PRO A 91 11.36 3.47 9.14
C PRO A 91 10.52 2.67 10.14
N THR A 92 9.26 2.43 9.79
CA THR A 92 8.39 1.52 10.53
C THR A 92 9.02 0.13 10.45
N SER A 93 9.48 -0.39 11.59
CA SER A 93 10.34 -1.57 11.65
C SER A 93 9.76 -2.77 10.88
N SER A 94 10.54 -3.28 9.91
CA SER A 94 10.65 -4.70 9.51
C SER A 94 11.49 -4.78 8.23
N ARG A 95 12.79 -5.05 8.36
CA ARG A 95 13.61 -5.63 7.29
C ARG A 95 13.72 -7.13 7.51
#